data_AF-A0A2H3DD29-F1
#
_entry.id   AF-A0A2H3DD29-F1
#
_cell.length_a   1.000
_cell.length_b   1.000
_cell.length_c   1.000
_cell.angle_alpha   90.00
_cell.angle_beta   90.00
_cell.angle_gamma   90.00
#
_symmetry.space_group_name_H-M   'P 1'
#
loop_
_entity.id
_entity.type
_entity.pdbx_description
1 polymer ?
#
loop_
_entity_poly.entity_id
_entity_poly.type
_entity_poly.pdbx_seq_one_letter_code
_entity_poly.pdbx_strand_id
1 'polypeptide(L)'
;MSNFDEMNFEESWPKPQGIRMAHHALSLLTLFKGTDPYRKTSCNRSAKFNAIVLNLLSCTIEESLDRFGCWGMAQAFWKCISKCHPDAPKLVAQLYNDDCGPEILADNVVGSDTSDVSPLAQMAAEIFTHLCVPFMNPCDLQPTPDTPETIPEPTEKAVDRILAEYATTKLWGQHRQQVLKKLVYLRDGGRCPLTRLAFKGFSIPYYSKAALCHIIPNCIASPNKLDPFRMISLFAGTDVAESVRAELNSLGNVINLDTGISVVFDDLMFGIEAEEENSEVQYYFRYAPGHPFLEVNPFRIQPDGRVPFGAGPFGEKLGRGPNPKLCNLHWAIVRVMSMSGAAEIFREERDEQLENLSALLSVHYIDAQLDKFAMEREMVS
;
A
#
# COMPACT_ATOMS: atom_id res chain seq x y z
N MET A 1 21.65 25.91 31.91
CA MET A 1 20.52 25.23 31.25
C MET A 1 20.59 25.64 29.79
N SER A 2 21.15 24.79 28.93
CA SER A 2 21.12 25.03 27.49
C SER A 2 19.66 24.92 27.04
N ASN A 3 19.18 25.91 26.28
CA ASN A 3 17.98 25.72 25.47
C ASN A 3 18.27 24.55 24.54
N PHE A 4 17.67 23.39 24.82
CA PHE A 4 17.52 22.39 23.77
C PHE A 4 16.53 23.02 22.79
N ASP A 5 17.04 23.45 21.63
CA ASP A 5 16.19 23.93 20.55
C ASP A 5 15.14 22.85 20.27
N GLU A 6 13.88 23.26 20.32
CA GLU A 6 12.73 22.38 20.13
C GLU A 6 12.86 21.67 18.78
N MET A 7 12.89 20.34 18.79
CA MET A 7 13.14 19.58 17.57
C MET A 7 11.98 19.80 16.59
N ASN A 8 12.31 20.30 15.40
CA ASN A 8 11.30 20.56 14.38
C ASN A 8 10.91 19.24 13.67
N PHE A 9 9.69 18.79 13.91
CA PHE A 9 9.12 17.61 13.23
C PHE A 9 8.36 17.96 11.95
N GLU A 10 8.22 19.24 11.60
CA GLU A 10 7.53 19.68 10.38
C GLU A 10 8.50 19.79 9.19
N GLU A 11 9.78 20.00 9.46
CA GLU A 11 10.83 20.02 8.45
C GLU A 11 11.47 18.64 8.28
N SER A 12 11.74 18.26 7.03
CA SER A 12 12.43 16.99 6.75
C SER A 12 13.84 17.03 7.33
N TRP A 13 14.16 16.04 8.16
CA TRP A 13 15.51 15.91 8.72
C TRP A 13 16.55 15.65 7.62
N PRO A 14 17.82 16.07 7.80
CA PRO A 14 18.87 15.73 6.86
C PRO A 14 19.04 14.21 6.77
N LYS A 15 19.35 13.70 5.57
CA LYS A 15 19.39 12.26 5.27
C LYS A 15 20.18 11.41 6.29
N PRO A 16 21.40 11.77 6.71
CA PRO A 16 22.15 10.96 7.69
C PRO A 16 21.41 10.83 9.03
N GLN A 17 20.85 11.93 9.51
CA GLN A 17 20.06 11.99 10.74
C GLN A 17 18.75 11.22 10.59
N GLY A 18 18.04 11.39 9.47
CA GLY A 18 16.79 10.69 9.19
C GLY A 18 16.93 9.17 9.19
N ILE A 19 17.95 8.66 8.48
CA ILE A 19 18.24 7.21 8.44
C ILE A 19 18.60 6.68 9.83
N ARG A 20 19.46 7.39 10.57
CA ARG A 20 19.82 7.00 11.93
C ARG A 20 18.60 6.94 12.85
N MET A 21 17.75 7.96 12.82
CA MET A 21 16.53 8.00 13.63
C MET A 21 15.53 6.91 13.22
N ALA A 22 15.47 6.52 11.95
CA ALA A 22 14.68 5.37 11.52
C ALA A 22 15.19 4.06 12.13
N HIS A 23 16.51 3.81 12.11
CA HIS A 23 17.10 2.64 12.78
C HIS A 23 16.84 2.64 14.29
N HIS A 24 16.99 3.78 14.96
CA HIS A 24 16.66 3.89 16.38
C HIS A 24 15.19 3.60 16.66
N ALA A 25 14.27 4.04 15.79
CA ALA A 25 12.85 3.73 15.94
C ALA A 25 12.59 2.22 15.85
N LEU A 26 13.22 1.53 14.88
CA LEU A 26 13.11 0.08 14.73
C LEU A 26 13.71 -0.67 15.94
N SER A 27 14.85 -0.21 16.47
CA SER A 27 15.43 -0.75 17.71
C SER A 27 14.49 -0.59 18.89
N LEU A 28 13.90 0.60 19.06
CA LEU A 28 12.95 0.89 20.15
C LEU A 28 11.68 0.04 20.05
N LEU A 29 11.10 -0.08 18.85
CA LEU A 29 9.94 -0.94 18.60
C LEU A 29 10.25 -2.42 18.88
N THR A 30 11.48 -2.86 18.64
CA THR A 30 11.92 -4.23 19.00
C THR A 30 11.98 -4.41 20.52
N LEU A 31 12.47 -3.42 21.26
CA LEU A 31 12.45 -3.44 22.73
C LEU A 31 11.00 -3.51 23.27
N PHE A 32 10.07 -2.76 22.69
CA PHE A 32 8.67 -2.75 23.14
C PHE A 32 7.97 -4.10 22.95
N LYS A 33 8.32 -4.84 21.90
CA LYS A 33 7.79 -6.20 21.69
C LYS A 33 8.23 -7.17 22.80
N GLY A 34 9.36 -6.89 23.47
CA GLY A 34 9.84 -7.69 24.59
C GLY A 34 9.11 -7.42 25.91
N THR A 35 8.57 -6.21 26.09
CA THR A 35 7.88 -5.75 27.32
C THR A 35 6.34 -5.85 27.23
N ASP A 36 5.85 -6.24 26.05
CA ASP A 36 4.48 -6.53 25.60
C ASP A 36 3.31 -6.07 26.49
N PRO A 37 3.01 -4.75 26.53
CA PRO A 37 1.78 -4.24 27.15
C PRO A 37 0.51 -4.60 26.34
N TYR A 38 0.64 -5.16 25.13
CA TYR A 38 -0.47 -5.44 24.21
C TYR A 38 -0.84 -6.93 24.11
N ARG A 39 -0.18 -7.83 24.86
CA ARG A 39 -0.31 -9.30 24.78
C ARG A 39 -1.59 -9.93 25.30
N LYS A 40 -2.72 -9.22 25.28
CA LYS A 40 -4.01 -9.85 25.61
C LYS A 40 -4.64 -10.42 24.34
N THR A 41 -4.46 -11.72 24.14
CA THR A 41 -5.24 -12.48 23.14
C THR A 41 -6.71 -12.43 23.54
N SER A 42 -7.49 -11.64 22.80
CA SER A 42 -8.94 -11.52 22.96
C SER A 42 -9.58 -11.60 21.58
N CYS A 43 -10.77 -12.18 21.50
CA CYS A 43 -11.56 -12.20 20.28
C CYS A 43 -12.13 -10.82 19.92
N ASN A 44 -11.93 -9.79 20.75
CA ASN A 44 -12.32 -8.42 20.45
C ASN A 44 -11.43 -7.84 19.33
N ARG A 45 -12.04 -7.25 18.30
CA ARG A 45 -11.37 -6.58 17.18
C ARG A 45 -10.34 -5.53 17.63
N SER A 46 -10.67 -4.75 18.67
CA SER A 46 -9.74 -3.78 19.26
C SER A 46 -8.47 -4.46 19.77
N ALA A 47 -8.61 -5.63 20.39
CA ALA A 47 -7.46 -6.40 20.88
C ALA A 47 -6.63 -6.97 19.72
N LYS A 48 -7.26 -7.47 18.65
CA LYS A 48 -6.56 -7.92 17.44
C LYS A 48 -5.73 -6.80 16.81
N PHE A 49 -6.32 -5.62 16.63
CA PHE A 49 -5.60 -4.47 16.08
C PHE A 49 -4.47 -4.01 17.01
N ASN A 50 -4.73 -3.88 18.31
CA ASN A 50 -3.72 -3.51 19.30
C ASN A 50 -2.53 -4.49 19.30
N ALA A 51 -2.77 -5.78 19.07
CA ALA A 51 -1.72 -6.80 19.00
C ALA A 51 -0.77 -6.61 17.80
N ILE A 52 -1.21 -5.93 16.73
CA ILE A 52 -0.37 -5.69 15.54
C ILE A 52 0.25 -4.29 15.49
N VAL A 53 -0.12 -3.36 16.38
CA VAL A 53 0.34 -1.94 16.35
C VAL A 53 1.86 -1.83 16.19
N LEU A 54 2.63 -2.51 17.05
CA LEU A 54 4.08 -2.43 17.02
C LEU A 54 4.66 -3.05 15.73
N ASN A 55 4.06 -4.12 15.22
CA ASN A 55 4.48 -4.75 13.97
C ASN A 55 4.15 -3.86 12.77
N LEU A 56 2.97 -3.26 12.73
CA LEU A 56 2.56 -2.34 11.67
C LEU A 56 3.49 -1.13 11.60
N LEU A 57 3.79 -0.49 12.74
CA LEU A 57 4.75 0.62 12.80
C LEU A 57 6.15 0.18 12.36
N SER A 58 6.62 -0.98 12.82
CA SER A 58 7.95 -1.51 12.44
C SER A 58 8.03 -1.74 10.93
N CYS A 59 7.10 -2.49 10.36
CA CYS A 59 7.09 -2.84 8.94
C CYS A 59 6.96 -1.57 8.08
N THR A 60 6.14 -0.61 8.50
CA THR A 60 5.95 0.64 7.75
C THR A 60 7.23 1.48 7.72
N ILE A 61 7.95 1.61 8.84
CA ILE A 61 9.23 2.33 8.89
C ILE A 61 10.30 1.58 8.09
N GLU A 62 10.39 0.26 8.23
CA GLU A 62 11.35 -0.59 7.53
C GLU A 62 11.16 -0.53 6.02
N GLU A 63 9.95 -0.76 5.51
CA GLU A 63 9.68 -0.68 4.07
C GLU A 63 9.85 0.75 3.52
N SER A 64 9.49 1.78 4.30
CA SER A 64 9.72 3.18 3.93
C SER A 64 11.21 3.48 3.71
N LEU A 65 12.05 2.99 4.62
CA LEU A 65 13.49 3.18 4.58
C LEU A 65 14.14 2.34 3.47
N ASP A 66 13.86 1.05 3.43
CA ASP A 66 14.56 0.11 2.55
C ASP A 66 14.19 0.29 1.08
N ARG A 67 12.91 0.58 0.79
CA ARG A 67 12.41 0.68 -0.59
C ARG A 67 12.53 2.07 -1.17
N PHE A 68 12.36 3.10 -0.34
CA PHE A 68 12.27 4.48 -0.82
C PHE A 68 13.38 5.37 -0.26
N GLY A 69 14.22 4.87 0.66
CA GLY A 69 15.18 5.72 1.36
C GLY A 69 14.51 6.85 2.14
N CYS A 70 13.25 6.65 2.55
CA CYS A 70 12.43 7.67 3.18
C CYS A 70 12.40 7.46 4.70
N TRP A 71 12.39 8.56 5.46
CA TRP A 71 12.31 8.55 6.93
C TRP A 71 11.12 9.35 7.47
N GLY A 72 10.17 9.72 6.60
CA GLY A 72 8.97 10.47 7.01
C GLY A 72 8.15 9.70 8.05
N MET A 73 8.04 8.39 7.89
CA MET A 73 7.40 7.50 8.88
C MET A 73 8.14 7.47 10.22
N ALA A 74 9.47 7.43 10.21
CA ALA A 74 10.26 7.50 11.44
C ALA A 74 10.11 8.85 12.14
N GLN A 75 10.10 9.95 11.39
CA GLN A 75 9.91 11.29 11.92
C GLN A 75 8.52 11.45 12.57
N ALA A 76 7.47 10.94 11.93
CA ALA A 76 6.13 10.87 12.51
C ALA A 76 6.10 10.02 13.79
N PHE A 77 6.79 8.88 13.79
CA PHE A 77 6.92 8.01 14.97
C PHE A 77 7.54 8.76 16.16
N TRP A 78 8.66 9.45 15.96
CA TRP A 78 9.31 10.20 17.03
C TRP A 78 8.48 11.39 17.52
N LYS A 79 7.70 12.01 16.63
CA LYS A 79 6.72 13.03 17.02
C LYS A 79 5.66 12.46 17.94
N CYS A 80 5.20 11.23 17.69
CA CYS A 80 4.25 10.54 18.56
C CYS A 80 4.88 10.11 19.89
N ILE A 81 6.10 9.55 19.87
CA ILE A 81 6.84 9.20 21.10
C ILE A 81 7.03 10.42 22.01
N SER A 82 7.30 11.59 21.43
CA SER A 82 7.46 12.84 22.19
C SER A 82 6.19 13.26 22.95
N LYS A 83 5.02 12.69 22.61
CA LYS A 83 3.75 12.92 23.31
C LYS A 83 3.45 11.87 24.38
N CYS A 84 4.19 10.75 24.41
CA CYS A 84 3.91 9.63 25.31
C CYS A 84 4.34 9.87 26.75
N HIS A 85 5.32 10.77 26.98
CA HIS A 85 5.83 11.06 28.31
C HIS A 85 6.38 12.50 28.40
N PRO A 86 6.25 13.21 29.54
CA PRO A 86 6.76 14.58 29.69
C PRO A 86 8.25 14.76 29.36
N ASP A 87 9.07 13.75 29.68
CA ASP A 87 10.52 13.78 29.40
C ASP A 87 10.88 13.32 27.98
N ALA A 88 9.93 12.72 27.24
CA ALA A 88 10.20 12.15 25.91
C ALA A 88 10.75 13.17 24.91
N PRO A 89 10.21 14.40 24.77
CA PRO A 89 10.75 15.37 23.81
C PRO A 89 12.25 15.64 24.00
N LYS A 90 12.68 15.76 25.26
CA LYS A 90 14.08 16.00 25.61
C LYS A 90 14.95 14.80 25.28
N LEU A 91 14.51 13.59 25.60
CA LEU A 91 15.26 12.36 25.31
C LEU A 91 15.35 12.10 23.80
N VAL A 92 14.28 12.37 23.04
CA VAL A 92 14.30 12.27 21.57
C VAL A 92 15.28 13.30 20.98
N ALA A 93 15.30 14.53 21.49
CA ALA A 93 16.27 15.54 21.04
C ALA A 93 17.73 15.14 21.33
N GLN A 94 17.99 14.52 22.48
CA GLN A 94 19.31 13.96 22.81
C GLN A 94 19.70 12.82 21.86
N LEU A 95 18.78 11.91 21.58
CA LEU A 95 18.99 10.80 20.63
C LEU A 95 19.25 11.32 19.22
N TYR A 96 18.53 12.36 18.79
CA TYR A 96 18.74 13.03 17.50
C TYR A 96 20.16 13.60 17.37
N ASN A 97 20.67 14.20 18.46
CA ASN A 97 22.01 14.79 18.53
C ASN A 97 23.12 13.77 18.83
N ASP A 98 22.80 12.47 18.93
CA ASP A 98 23.75 11.39 19.26
C ASP A 98 24.34 11.49 20.68
N ASP A 99 23.59 12.11 21.60
CA ASP A 99 23.99 12.28 23.00
C ASP A 99 23.60 11.06 23.86
N CYS A 100 22.74 10.17 23.35
CA CYS A 100 22.27 8.98 24.07
C CYS A 100 21.81 7.86 23.12
N GLY A 101 21.74 6.62 23.63
CA GLY A 101 21.18 5.46 22.92
C GLY A 101 19.68 5.26 23.14
N PRO A 102 18.99 4.48 22.29
CA PRO A 102 17.54 4.24 22.38
C PRO A 102 17.12 3.48 23.66
N GLU A 103 18.05 2.78 24.31
CA GLU A 103 17.81 2.03 25.55
C GLU A 103 17.41 2.97 26.69
N ILE A 104 18.05 4.13 26.79
CA ILE A 104 17.74 5.17 27.79
C ILE A 104 16.30 5.65 27.61
N LEU A 105 15.82 5.74 26.36
CA LEU A 105 14.46 6.16 26.10
C LEU A 105 13.45 5.06 26.46
N ALA A 106 13.76 3.79 26.18
CA ALA A 106 12.91 2.66 26.58
C ALA A 106 12.73 2.58 28.11
N ASP A 107 13.82 2.71 28.87
CA ASP A 107 13.79 2.61 30.33
C ASP A 107 12.97 3.74 30.98
N ASN A 108 13.02 4.94 30.42
CA ASN A 108 12.35 6.12 31.00
C ASN A 108 10.92 6.36 30.47
N VAL A 109 10.62 5.94 29.24
CA VAL A 109 9.35 6.26 28.55
C VAL A 109 8.40 5.07 28.47
N VAL A 110 8.88 3.83 28.63
CA VAL A 110 8.03 2.64 28.46
C VAL A 110 7.92 1.78 29.70
N GLY A 111 8.90 1.86 30.60
CA GLY A 111 8.82 1.22 31.92
C GLY A 111 8.01 2.00 32.96
N SER A 112 7.58 3.23 32.68
CA SER A 112 6.93 4.10 33.67
C SER A 112 5.40 3.96 33.63
N ASP A 113 4.78 3.84 34.82
CA ASP A 113 3.31 3.85 35.02
C ASP A 113 2.64 5.15 34.52
N THR A 114 3.42 6.20 34.24
CA THR A 114 2.95 7.51 33.74
C THR A 114 2.89 7.61 32.22
N SER A 115 3.22 6.54 31.49
CA SER A 115 3.41 6.59 30.04
C SER A 115 2.10 6.36 29.30
N ASP A 116 1.69 7.31 28.45
CA ASP A 116 0.54 7.15 27.57
C ASP A 116 0.98 6.68 26.19
N VAL A 117 0.71 5.42 25.87
CA VAL A 117 1.00 4.81 24.56
C VAL A 117 -0.11 5.04 23.52
N SER A 118 -1.17 5.78 23.86
CA SER A 118 -2.25 6.13 22.93
C SER A 118 -1.77 6.82 21.64
N PRO A 119 -0.74 7.70 21.63
CA PRO A 119 -0.27 8.34 20.40
C PRO A 119 0.30 7.35 19.37
N LEU A 120 0.90 6.25 19.82
CA LEU A 120 1.41 5.20 18.94
C LEU A 120 0.27 4.38 18.32
N ALA A 121 -0.75 4.06 19.12
CA ALA A 121 -1.93 3.38 18.62
C ALA A 121 -2.68 4.26 17.60
N GLN A 122 -2.79 5.57 17.85
CA GLN A 122 -3.38 6.52 16.93
C GLN A 122 -2.59 6.60 15.61
N MET A 123 -1.26 6.67 15.68
CA MET A 123 -0.44 6.66 14.46
C MET A 123 -0.62 5.37 13.65
N ALA A 124 -0.65 4.21 14.31
CA ALA A 124 -0.88 2.94 13.63
C ALA A 124 -2.27 2.90 12.98
N ALA A 125 -3.29 3.44 13.65
CA ALA A 125 -4.63 3.61 13.11
C ALA A 125 -4.68 4.52 11.87
N GLU A 126 -3.98 5.66 11.91
CA GLU A 126 -3.86 6.57 10.76
C GLU A 126 -3.17 5.88 9.58
N ILE A 127 -2.07 5.16 9.82
CA ILE A 127 -1.37 4.37 8.78
C ILE A 127 -2.32 3.31 8.20
N PHE A 128 -2.99 2.52 9.05
CA PHE A 128 -3.89 1.48 8.59
C PHE A 128 -5.03 2.07 7.74
N THR A 129 -5.65 3.17 8.19
CA THR A 129 -6.80 3.79 7.55
C THR A 129 -6.45 4.53 6.26
N HIS A 130 -5.33 5.25 6.24
CA HIS A 130 -5.00 6.16 5.14
C HIS A 130 -3.96 5.60 4.18
N LEU A 131 -3.13 4.65 4.61
CA LEU A 131 -2.17 3.97 3.73
C LEU A 131 -2.67 2.59 3.29
N CYS A 132 -3.11 1.75 4.23
CA CYS A 132 -3.33 0.34 3.95
C CYS A 132 -4.71 0.03 3.36
N VAL A 133 -5.76 0.46 4.05
CA VAL A 133 -7.16 0.23 3.65
C VAL A 133 -7.47 0.68 2.23
N PRO A 134 -7.00 1.84 1.72
CA PRO A 134 -7.28 2.24 0.35
C PRO A 134 -6.73 1.27 -0.70
N PHE A 135 -5.66 0.52 -0.38
CA PHE A 135 -5.09 -0.46 -1.29
C PHE A 135 -5.89 -1.77 -1.34
N MET A 136 -6.57 -2.15 -0.24
CA MET A 136 -7.41 -3.35 -0.18
C MET A 136 -8.89 -3.11 -0.51
N ASN A 137 -9.30 -1.84 -0.64
CA ASN A 137 -10.66 -1.47 -0.95
C ASN A 137 -10.71 -0.74 -2.31
N PRO A 138 -10.75 -1.47 -3.43
CA PRO A 138 -10.77 -0.86 -4.77
C PRO A 138 -12.01 -0.01 -5.09
N CYS A 139 -12.96 0.12 -4.16
CA CYS A 139 -14.28 0.77 -4.30
C CYS A 139 -15.19 0.13 -5.36
N ASP A 140 -16.49 0.41 -5.25
CA ASP A 140 -17.58 -0.06 -6.13
C ASP A 140 -17.47 0.40 -7.60
N LEU A 141 -16.39 1.10 -7.96
CA LEU A 141 -16.05 1.47 -9.32
C LEU A 141 -15.29 0.35 -10.04
N GLN A 142 -15.41 -0.90 -9.58
CA GLN A 142 -14.94 -2.03 -10.37
C GLN A 142 -15.58 -1.92 -11.77
N PRO A 143 -14.76 -1.76 -12.82
CA PRO A 143 -15.28 -1.82 -14.17
C PRO A 143 -15.99 -3.16 -14.30
N THR A 144 -17.20 -3.20 -14.85
CA THR A 144 -17.83 -4.47 -15.18
C THR A 144 -16.80 -5.32 -15.95
N PRO A 145 -16.64 -6.60 -15.59
CA PRO A 145 -15.71 -7.51 -16.25
C PRO A 145 -16.23 -7.82 -17.67
N ASP A 146 -16.02 -6.83 -18.53
CA ASP A 146 -16.34 -6.84 -19.93
C ASP A 146 -15.03 -6.79 -20.70
N THR A 147 -14.83 -7.83 -21.50
CA THR A 147 -13.85 -7.84 -22.58
C THR A 147 -14.21 -6.71 -23.55
N PRO A 148 -13.25 -5.94 -24.08
CA PRO A 148 -13.59 -4.94 -25.10
C PRO A 148 -14.40 -5.60 -26.23
N GLU A 149 -15.58 -5.06 -26.55
CA GLU A 149 -16.52 -5.67 -27.51
C GLU A 149 -15.89 -5.91 -28.88
N THR A 150 -14.93 -5.06 -29.27
CA THR A 150 -14.07 -5.23 -30.45
C THR A 150 -12.74 -4.53 -30.19
N ILE A 151 -11.64 -5.28 -30.34
CA ILE A 151 -10.31 -4.68 -30.45
C ILE A 151 -10.09 -4.43 -31.95
N PRO A 152 -9.92 -3.17 -32.38
CA PRO A 152 -9.67 -2.87 -33.78
C PRO A 152 -8.40 -3.56 -34.24
N GLU A 153 -8.31 -3.85 -35.54
CA GLU A 153 -7.09 -4.43 -36.10
C GLU A 153 -5.87 -3.61 -35.67
N PRO A 154 -4.80 -4.27 -35.19
CA PRO A 154 -3.65 -3.62 -34.59
C PRO A 154 -2.81 -2.92 -35.67
N THR A 155 -3.29 -1.76 -36.11
CA THR A 155 -2.62 -0.86 -37.04
C THR A 155 -2.18 0.41 -36.31
N GLU A 156 -1.05 1.00 -36.69
CA GLU A 156 -0.55 2.23 -36.05
C GLU A 156 -1.61 3.34 -36.01
N LYS A 157 -2.35 3.52 -37.11
CA LYS A 157 -3.45 4.50 -37.21
C LYS A 157 -4.57 4.23 -36.20
N ALA A 158 -4.87 2.96 -35.91
CA ALA A 158 -5.86 2.62 -34.89
C ALA A 158 -5.37 2.99 -33.49
N VAL A 159 -4.10 2.71 -33.18
CA VAL A 159 -3.48 3.08 -31.90
C VAL A 159 -3.48 4.59 -31.71
N ASP A 160 -3.11 5.37 -32.73
CA ASP A 160 -3.09 6.83 -32.67
C ASP A 160 -4.49 7.41 -32.41
N ARG A 161 -5.53 6.81 -33.01
CA ARG A 161 -6.92 7.20 -32.73
C ARG A 161 -7.31 6.92 -31.28
N ILE A 162 -6.95 5.76 -30.74
CA ILE A 162 -7.24 5.40 -29.34
C ILE A 162 -6.48 6.31 -28.38
N LEU A 163 -5.23 6.68 -28.69
CA LEU A 163 -4.45 7.62 -27.89
C LEU A 163 -5.06 9.04 -27.93
N ALA A 164 -5.56 9.48 -29.08
CA ALA A 164 -6.27 10.76 -29.20
C ALA A 164 -7.61 10.74 -28.43
N GLU A 165 -8.35 9.64 -28.50
CA GLU A 165 -9.55 9.40 -27.69
C GLU A 165 -9.20 9.46 -26.19
N TYR A 166 -8.19 8.71 -25.76
CA TYR A 166 -7.68 8.73 -24.40
C TYR A 166 -7.32 10.15 -23.93
N ALA A 167 -6.60 10.93 -24.73
CA ALA A 167 -6.22 12.30 -24.38
C ALA A 167 -7.43 13.27 -24.23
N THR A 168 -8.54 12.98 -24.91
CA THR A 168 -9.74 13.84 -24.90
C THR A 168 -10.84 13.34 -23.97
N THR A 169 -10.79 12.06 -23.55
CA THR A 169 -11.71 11.51 -22.55
C THR A 169 -11.57 12.21 -21.20
N LYS A 170 -12.71 12.36 -20.49
CA LYS A 170 -12.68 12.77 -19.07
C LYS A 170 -11.80 11.81 -18.26
N LEU A 171 -11.06 12.36 -17.29
CA LEU A 171 -10.15 11.57 -16.45
C LEU A 171 -10.85 10.43 -15.71
N TRP A 172 -12.16 10.56 -15.43
CA TRP A 172 -12.95 9.59 -14.69
C TRP A 172 -14.18 9.15 -15.51
N GLY A 173 -14.58 7.89 -15.34
CA GLY A 173 -15.80 7.32 -15.93
C GLY A 173 -15.59 6.07 -16.78
N GLN A 174 -16.69 5.41 -17.13
CA GLN A 174 -16.68 4.13 -17.86
C GLN A 174 -15.96 4.19 -19.21
N HIS A 175 -16.15 5.29 -19.95
CA HIS A 175 -15.52 5.46 -21.26
C HIS A 175 -13.98 5.45 -21.16
N ARG A 176 -13.41 6.15 -20.17
CA ARG A 176 -11.97 6.14 -19.89
C ARG A 176 -11.46 4.71 -19.59
N GLN A 177 -12.22 3.94 -18.80
CA GLN A 177 -11.88 2.55 -18.50
C GLN A 177 -11.90 1.66 -19.75
N GLN A 178 -12.86 1.84 -20.64
CA GLN A 178 -12.92 1.12 -21.92
C GLN A 178 -11.72 1.45 -22.82
N VAL A 179 -11.32 2.72 -22.88
CA VAL A 179 -10.14 3.15 -23.65
C VAL A 179 -8.86 2.57 -23.06
N LEU A 180 -8.70 2.60 -21.73
CA LEU A 180 -7.58 1.98 -21.03
C LEU A 180 -7.52 0.47 -21.28
N LYS A 181 -8.64 -0.25 -21.24
CA LYS A 181 -8.71 -1.68 -21.58
C LYS A 181 -8.13 -1.95 -22.99
N LYS A 182 -8.48 -1.13 -23.98
CA LYS A 182 -7.93 -1.24 -25.35
C LYS A 182 -6.42 -0.97 -25.37
N LEU A 183 -5.96 0.09 -24.72
CA LEU A 183 -4.53 0.46 -24.69
C LEU A 183 -3.67 -0.60 -23.99
N VAL A 184 -4.11 -1.12 -22.84
CA VAL A 184 -3.38 -2.17 -22.12
C VAL A 184 -3.34 -3.45 -22.94
N TYR A 185 -4.42 -3.83 -23.62
CA TYR A 185 -4.39 -4.96 -24.55
C TYR A 185 -3.35 -4.77 -25.67
N LEU A 186 -3.29 -3.58 -26.26
CA LEU A 186 -2.32 -3.27 -27.31
C LEU A 186 -0.88 -3.25 -26.78
N ARG A 187 -0.69 -2.88 -25.50
CA ARG A 187 0.60 -2.87 -24.80
C ARG A 187 1.08 -4.28 -24.46
N ASP A 188 0.25 -5.07 -23.78
CA ASP A 188 0.67 -6.34 -23.15
C ASP A 188 0.25 -7.59 -23.94
N GLY A 189 -0.70 -7.44 -24.87
CA GLY A 189 -1.22 -8.51 -25.72
C GLY A 189 -2.46 -9.20 -25.17
N GLY A 190 -2.86 -10.30 -25.85
CA GLY A 190 -4.11 -11.01 -25.58
C GLY A 190 -4.05 -12.12 -24.53
N ARG A 191 -3.02 -12.14 -23.69
CA ARG A 191 -2.85 -13.15 -22.63
C ARG A 191 -2.64 -12.48 -21.28
N CYS A 192 -3.15 -13.09 -20.23
CA CYS A 192 -2.83 -12.70 -18.86
C CYS A 192 -1.32 -12.90 -18.62
N PRO A 193 -0.59 -11.87 -18.16
CA PRO A 193 0.85 -11.96 -18.01
C PRO A 193 1.25 -13.02 -16.97
N LEU A 194 0.42 -13.26 -15.95
CA LEU A 194 0.74 -14.18 -14.85
C LEU A 194 0.30 -15.64 -15.07
N THR A 195 -0.86 -15.85 -15.70
CA THR A 195 -1.41 -17.21 -15.94
C THR A 195 -1.19 -17.72 -17.35
N ARG A 196 -0.77 -16.84 -18.28
CA ARG A 196 -0.64 -17.10 -19.72
C ARG A 196 -1.94 -17.54 -20.42
N LEU A 197 -3.08 -17.50 -19.73
CA LEU A 197 -4.39 -17.77 -20.32
C LEU A 197 -4.74 -16.68 -21.32
N ALA A 198 -5.32 -17.08 -22.46
CA ALA A 198 -5.82 -16.14 -23.44
C ALA A 198 -7.14 -15.51 -22.94
N PHE A 199 -7.33 -14.23 -23.24
CA PHE A 199 -8.57 -13.51 -22.94
C PHE A 199 -9.65 -13.80 -23.98
N LYS A 200 -10.92 -13.86 -23.55
CA LYS A 200 -12.10 -14.11 -24.42
C LYS A 200 -12.11 -13.13 -25.60
N GLY A 201 -12.49 -13.60 -26.79
CA GLY A 201 -12.54 -12.78 -28.02
C GLY A 201 -11.61 -13.21 -29.16
N PHE A 202 -10.80 -14.25 -28.99
CA PHE A 202 -9.71 -14.59 -29.92
C PHE A 202 -9.61 -16.08 -30.40
N SER A 203 -10.73 -16.84 -30.42
CA SER A 203 -10.88 -18.23 -30.98
C SER A 203 -10.34 -19.43 -30.14
N ILE A 204 -11.16 -20.45 -29.79
CA ILE A 204 -10.85 -21.78 -29.13
C ILE A 204 -11.14 -21.84 -27.58
N PRO A 205 -11.65 -22.93 -26.95
CA PRO A 205 -12.78 -22.86 -26.01
C PRO A 205 -12.48 -22.58 -24.52
N TYR A 206 -11.25 -22.27 -24.11
CA TYR A 206 -10.86 -22.09 -22.69
C TYR A 206 -10.48 -20.64 -22.35
N TYR A 207 -11.46 -19.74 -22.41
CA TYR A 207 -11.23 -18.30 -22.27
C TYR A 207 -11.48 -17.74 -20.87
N SER A 208 -10.53 -16.93 -20.40
CA SER A 208 -10.63 -16.07 -19.22
C SER A 208 -11.20 -14.69 -19.60
N LYS A 209 -11.92 -14.03 -18.69
CA LYS A 209 -12.33 -12.63 -18.87
C LYS A 209 -11.20 -11.70 -18.42
N ALA A 210 -10.78 -10.81 -19.33
CA ALA A 210 -9.84 -9.74 -19.05
C ALA A 210 -10.41 -8.76 -18.01
N ALA A 211 -9.68 -8.58 -16.91
CA ALA A 211 -9.94 -7.60 -15.87
C ALA A 211 -8.85 -6.52 -15.92
N LEU A 212 -9.27 -5.28 -16.12
CA LEU A 212 -8.38 -4.12 -15.99
C LEU A 212 -8.20 -3.85 -14.50
N CYS A 213 -6.99 -4.06 -14.00
CA CYS A 213 -6.64 -3.85 -12.60
C CYS A 213 -5.78 -2.61 -12.49
N HIS A 214 -6.16 -1.71 -11.57
CA HIS A 214 -5.30 -0.60 -11.20
C HIS A 214 -4.29 -1.08 -10.16
N ILE A 215 -3.01 -0.76 -10.35
CA ILE A 215 -1.95 -1.09 -9.38
C ILE A 215 -2.16 -0.30 -8.10
N ILE A 216 -2.43 1.00 -8.25
CA ILE A 216 -2.86 1.87 -7.16
C ILE A 216 -4.35 2.14 -7.32
N PRO A 217 -5.21 1.75 -6.36
CA PRO A 217 -6.65 1.92 -6.52
C PRO A 217 -7.08 3.37 -6.71
N ASN A 218 -8.03 3.60 -7.63
CA ASN A 218 -8.58 4.92 -7.92
C ASN A 218 -9.29 5.57 -6.71
N CYS A 219 -9.71 4.77 -5.73
CA CYS A 219 -10.37 5.24 -4.52
C CYS A 219 -9.49 6.17 -3.67
N ILE A 220 -8.17 6.17 -3.91
CA ILE A 220 -7.21 7.10 -3.29
C ILE A 220 -7.48 8.54 -3.71
N ALA A 221 -8.04 8.79 -4.89
CA ALA A 221 -8.43 10.13 -5.35
C ALA A 221 -9.74 10.65 -4.74
N SER A 222 -10.40 9.90 -3.87
CA SER A 222 -11.73 10.29 -3.39
C SER A 222 -11.66 11.66 -2.68
N PRO A 223 -12.43 12.67 -3.12
CA PRO A 223 -12.37 14.02 -2.56
C PRO A 223 -12.75 14.10 -1.08
N ASN A 224 -13.39 13.04 -0.55
CA ASN A 224 -13.77 12.93 0.85
C ASN A 224 -12.68 12.27 1.71
N LYS A 225 -11.54 11.85 1.14
CA LYS A 225 -10.42 11.20 1.84
C LYS A 225 -9.21 12.12 1.79
N LEU A 226 -9.04 12.97 2.81
CA LEU A 226 -8.02 14.02 2.79
C LEU A 226 -6.58 13.55 3.06
N ASP A 227 -6.35 12.30 3.45
CA ASP A 227 -5.03 11.89 3.97
C ASP A 227 -4.23 10.80 3.21
N PRO A 228 -4.76 10.01 2.23
CA PRO A 228 -3.96 8.98 1.57
C PRO A 228 -2.69 9.49 0.88
N PHE A 229 -2.76 10.63 0.18
CA PHE A 229 -1.58 11.20 -0.47
C PHE A 229 -0.53 11.70 0.51
N ARG A 230 -0.96 12.24 1.65
CA ARG A 230 -0.05 12.67 2.72
C ARG A 230 0.63 11.45 3.34
N MET A 231 -0.12 10.38 3.60
CA MET A 231 0.45 9.15 4.14
C MET A 231 1.38 8.46 3.15
N ILE A 232 1.06 8.44 1.85
CA ILE A 232 1.97 7.98 0.80
C ILE A 232 3.24 8.86 0.76
N SER A 233 3.11 10.17 0.92
CA SER A 233 4.28 11.06 0.95
C SER A 233 5.17 10.82 2.16
N LEU A 234 4.61 10.49 3.33
CA LEU A 234 5.40 10.11 4.51
C LEU A 234 6.08 8.74 4.32
N PHE A 235 5.41 7.82 3.64
CA PHE A 235 5.88 6.45 3.42
C PHE A 235 6.95 6.35 2.32
N ALA A 236 6.68 6.92 1.15
CA ALA A 236 7.47 6.72 -0.06
C ALA A 236 8.08 8.02 -0.61
N GLY A 237 7.86 9.15 0.06
CA GLY A 237 8.34 10.45 -0.37
C GLY A 237 7.40 11.16 -1.35
N THR A 238 7.61 12.48 -1.49
CA THR A 238 6.76 13.36 -2.30
C THR A 238 6.78 13.00 -3.78
N ASP A 239 7.94 12.60 -4.32
CA ASP A 239 8.07 12.20 -5.73
C ASP A 239 7.18 11.00 -6.10
N VAL A 240 7.09 9.99 -5.21
CA VAL A 240 6.18 8.85 -5.39
C VAL A 240 4.73 9.29 -5.25
N ALA A 241 4.40 10.13 -4.27
CA ALA A 241 3.05 10.66 -4.08
C ALA A 241 2.56 11.48 -5.30
N GLU A 242 3.42 12.31 -5.89
CA GLU A 242 3.11 13.04 -7.12
C GLU A 242 2.94 12.10 -8.32
N SER A 243 3.76 11.05 -8.40
CA SER A 243 3.63 10.01 -9.44
C SER A 243 2.27 9.31 -9.33
N VAL A 244 1.83 8.96 -8.10
CA VAL A 244 0.49 8.41 -7.87
C VAL A 244 -0.56 9.40 -8.35
N ARG A 245 -0.52 10.66 -7.91
CA ARG A 245 -1.52 11.67 -8.26
C ARG A 245 -1.64 11.89 -9.78
N ALA A 246 -0.51 11.91 -10.48
CA ALA A 246 -0.48 12.09 -11.92
C ALA A 246 -1.05 10.88 -12.69
N GLU A 247 -0.95 9.68 -12.11
CA GLU A 247 -1.17 8.44 -12.85
C GLU A 247 -2.35 7.58 -12.40
N LEU A 248 -3.11 7.95 -11.36
CA LEU A 248 -4.19 7.10 -10.81
C LEU A 248 -5.09 6.48 -11.88
N ASN A 249 -5.52 7.24 -12.90
CA ASN A 249 -6.29 6.69 -14.01
C ASN A 249 -5.57 6.78 -15.36
N SER A 250 -4.31 6.34 -15.36
CA SER A 250 -3.42 6.32 -16.52
C SER A 250 -3.04 4.91 -16.96
N LEU A 251 -2.47 4.78 -18.16
CA LEU A 251 -1.90 3.54 -18.67
C LEU A 251 -0.76 3.00 -17.77
N GLY A 252 -0.01 3.88 -17.10
CA GLY A 252 1.07 3.51 -16.20
C GLY A 252 0.58 2.90 -14.88
N ASN A 253 -0.68 3.11 -14.50
CA ASN A 253 -1.26 2.56 -13.27
C ASN A 253 -2.14 1.33 -13.52
N VAL A 254 -2.12 0.72 -14.70
CA VAL A 254 -3.01 -0.41 -15.01
C VAL A 254 -2.28 -1.60 -15.60
N ILE A 255 -2.82 -2.78 -15.29
CA ILE A 255 -2.43 -4.09 -15.83
C ILE A 255 -3.68 -4.86 -16.22
N ASN A 256 -3.52 -5.88 -17.08
CA ASN A 256 -4.61 -6.75 -17.47
C ASN A 256 -4.42 -8.14 -16.87
N LEU A 257 -5.33 -8.56 -16.00
CA LEU A 257 -5.29 -9.86 -15.33
C LEU A 257 -6.51 -10.70 -15.73
N ASP A 258 -6.45 -12.00 -15.45
CA ASP A 258 -7.65 -12.83 -15.42
C ASP A 258 -8.54 -12.41 -14.23
N THR A 259 -9.86 -12.46 -14.38
CA THR A 259 -10.82 -12.07 -13.32
C THR A 259 -10.60 -12.83 -12.00
N GLY A 260 -10.20 -14.10 -12.04
CA GLY A 260 -9.86 -14.83 -10.81
C GLY A 260 -8.61 -14.28 -10.13
N ILE A 261 -7.61 -13.90 -10.93
CA ILE A 261 -6.34 -13.36 -10.44
C ILE A 261 -6.46 -11.90 -10.00
N SER A 262 -7.36 -11.12 -10.61
CA SER A 262 -7.61 -9.74 -10.19
C SER A 262 -8.11 -9.68 -8.74
N VAL A 263 -8.99 -10.60 -8.34
CA VAL A 263 -9.46 -10.68 -6.95
C VAL A 263 -8.29 -10.95 -6.00
N VAL A 264 -7.41 -11.89 -6.36
CA VAL A 264 -6.22 -12.23 -5.56
C VAL A 264 -5.22 -11.05 -5.49
N PHE A 265 -5.15 -10.24 -6.54
CA PHE A 265 -4.35 -9.01 -6.59
C PHE A 265 -4.92 -7.93 -5.65
N ASP A 266 -6.23 -7.68 -5.74
CA ASP A 266 -6.94 -6.72 -4.89
C ASP A 266 -6.87 -7.12 -3.39
N ASP A 267 -6.70 -8.41 -3.10
CA ASP A 267 -6.50 -8.96 -1.75
C ASP A 267 -5.05 -8.83 -1.22
N LEU A 268 -4.17 -8.17 -1.98
CA LEU A 268 -2.75 -7.99 -1.68
C LEU A 268 -2.01 -9.31 -1.41
N MET A 269 -2.42 -10.41 -2.06
CA MET A 269 -1.75 -11.71 -1.87
C MET A 269 -0.47 -11.86 -2.70
N PHE A 270 -0.22 -10.93 -3.62
CA PHE A 270 1.00 -10.83 -4.39
C PHE A 270 1.20 -9.39 -4.87
N GLY A 271 2.40 -9.08 -5.35
CA GLY A 271 2.71 -7.82 -6.00
C GLY A 271 3.61 -8.00 -7.22
N ILE A 272 3.91 -6.87 -7.84
CA ILE A 272 4.87 -6.76 -8.92
C ILE A 272 5.97 -5.83 -8.43
N GLU A 273 7.19 -6.32 -8.40
CA GLU A 273 8.38 -5.52 -8.13
C GLU A 273 9.00 -5.07 -9.46
N ALA A 274 9.41 -3.81 -9.53
CA ALA A 274 10.08 -3.24 -10.69
C ALA A 274 11.54 -2.90 -10.33
N GLU A 275 12.47 -3.46 -11.10
CA GLU A 275 13.91 -3.27 -10.91
C GLU A 275 14.55 -2.77 -12.19
N GLU A 276 15.55 -1.88 -12.09
CA GLU A 276 16.32 -1.43 -13.25
C GLU A 276 17.51 -2.37 -13.49
N GLU A 277 17.49 -3.06 -14.63
CA GLU A 277 18.57 -3.96 -15.06
C GLU A 277 19.04 -3.57 -16.45
N ASN A 278 20.34 -3.30 -16.60
CA ASN A 278 20.93 -2.91 -17.88
C ASN A 278 20.22 -1.70 -18.53
N SER A 279 19.83 -0.70 -17.73
CA SER A 279 19.08 0.49 -18.16
C SER A 279 17.67 0.21 -18.70
N GLU A 280 17.14 -1.00 -18.47
CA GLU A 280 15.75 -1.35 -18.75
C GLU A 280 15.03 -1.75 -17.46
N VAL A 281 13.78 -1.33 -17.32
CA VAL A 281 12.96 -1.80 -16.18
C VAL A 281 12.49 -3.23 -16.46
N GLN A 282 12.78 -4.12 -15.52
CA GLN A 282 12.25 -5.47 -15.44
C GLN A 282 11.21 -5.56 -14.34
N TYR A 283 10.20 -6.41 -14.56
CA TYR A 283 9.11 -6.62 -13.61
C TYR A 283 9.13 -8.05 -13.10
N TYR A 284 9.01 -8.22 -11.80
CA TYR A 284 9.12 -9.50 -11.11
C TYR A 284 7.84 -9.80 -10.33
N PHE A 285 7.34 -11.01 -10.49
CA PHE A 285 6.20 -11.48 -9.72
C PHE A 285 6.65 -11.89 -8.31
N ARG A 286 6.01 -11.33 -7.28
CA ARG A 286 6.36 -11.58 -5.88
C ARG A 286 5.13 -12.03 -5.09
N TYR A 287 5.26 -13.14 -4.36
CA TYR A 287 4.24 -13.56 -3.41
C TYR A 287 4.32 -12.75 -2.12
N ALA A 288 3.16 -12.43 -1.54
CA ALA A 288 3.10 -11.85 -0.22
C ALA A 288 3.82 -12.73 0.82
N PRO A 289 4.68 -12.16 1.69
CA PRO A 289 5.34 -12.91 2.76
C PRO A 289 4.33 -13.64 3.65
N GLY A 290 4.67 -14.85 4.11
CA GLY A 290 3.83 -15.62 5.04
C GLY A 290 2.64 -16.36 4.41
N HIS A 291 2.35 -16.15 3.13
CA HIS A 291 1.33 -16.93 2.43
C HIS A 291 1.93 -18.22 1.84
N PRO A 292 1.46 -19.42 2.27
CA PRO A 292 1.93 -20.66 1.68
C PRO A 292 1.52 -20.74 0.21
N PHE A 293 2.38 -21.35 -0.59
CA PHE A 293 2.05 -21.75 -1.95
C PHE A 293 0.74 -22.55 -1.96
N LEU A 294 -0.27 -22.07 -2.69
CA LEU A 294 -1.47 -22.86 -2.93
C LEU A 294 -1.06 -24.15 -3.66
N GLU A 295 -1.52 -25.30 -3.17
CA GLU A 295 -1.26 -26.61 -3.80
C GLU A 295 -1.67 -26.65 -5.28
N VAL A 296 -2.69 -25.86 -5.64
CA VAL A 296 -3.08 -25.60 -7.02
C VAL A 296 -2.70 -24.16 -7.36
N ASN A 297 -1.49 -23.97 -7.88
CA ASN A 297 -1.01 -22.66 -8.27
C ASN A 297 -1.63 -22.24 -9.63
N PRO A 298 -2.51 -21.21 -9.67
CA PRO A 298 -3.08 -20.74 -10.93
C PRO A 298 -2.04 -19.95 -11.76
N PHE A 299 -0.96 -19.50 -11.14
CA PHE A 299 0.12 -18.76 -11.77
C PHE A 299 1.01 -19.71 -12.59
N ARG A 300 1.32 -19.31 -13.84
CA ARG A 300 2.27 -20.01 -14.73
C ARG A 300 3.66 -19.37 -14.71
N ILE A 301 3.80 -18.25 -14.00
CA ILE A 301 5.06 -17.63 -13.66
C ILE A 301 5.49 -18.18 -12.29
N GLN A 302 6.76 -18.59 -12.18
CA GLN A 302 7.37 -18.98 -10.90
C GLN A 302 7.50 -17.74 -9.99
N PRO A 303 7.53 -17.88 -8.66
CA PRO A 303 8.00 -16.79 -7.81
C PRO A 303 9.31 -16.23 -8.35
N ASP A 304 9.45 -14.91 -8.27
CA ASP A 304 10.63 -14.19 -8.74
C ASP A 304 10.84 -14.29 -10.27
N GLY A 305 9.85 -14.82 -10.98
CA GLY A 305 9.82 -14.88 -12.43
C GLY A 305 9.50 -13.53 -13.05
N ARG A 306 10.14 -13.26 -14.19
CA ARG A 306 9.88 -12.05 -14.98
C ARG A 306 8.47 -12.03 -15.54
N VAL A 307 7.79 -10.90 -15.37
CA VAL A 307 6.47 -10.61 -15.91
C VAL A 307 6.63 -9.96 -17.29
N PRO A 308 6.10 -10.56 -18.38
CA PRO A 308 6.35 -10.11 -19.74
C PRO A 308 5.41 -8.96 -20.15
N PHE A 309 5.49 -7.82 -19.48
CA PHE A 309 4.79 -6.62 -19.92
C PHE A 309 5.33 -6.09 -21.25
N GLY A 310 4.48 -5.39 -22.02
CA GLY A 310 4.90 -4.85 -23.32
C GLY A 310 5.01 -5.91 -24.44
N ALA A 311 4.57 -7.15 -24.22
CA ALA A 311 4.60 -8.22 -25.23
C ALA A 311 3.52 -8.08 -26.33
N GLY A 312 2.68 -7.05 -26.24
CA GLY A 312 1.64 -6.77 -27.21
C GLY A 312 2.17 -6.13 -28.50
N PRO A 313 1.33 -6.03 -29.53
CA PRO A 313 1.73 -5.54 -30.85
C PRO A 313 2.27 -4.09 -30.84
N PHE A 314 1.97 -3.31 -29.81
CA PHE A 314 2.44 -1.92 -29.67
C PHE A 314 3.10 -1.66 -28.32
N GLY A 315 3.63 -2.68 -27.64
CA GLY A 315 4.30 -2.53 -26.35
C GLY A 315 5.45 -1.53 -26.38
N GLU A 316 6.25 -1.48 -27.45
CA GLU A 316 7.33 -0.49 -27.56
C GLU A 316 6.82 0.96 -27.62
N LYS A 317 5.70 1.19 -28.32
CA LYS A 317 5.10 2.51 -28.47
C LYS A 317 4.33 2.96 -27.23
N LEU A 318 3.68 2.02 -26.54
CA LEU A 318 2.80 2.28 -25.40
C LEU A 318 3.52 2.18 -24.05
N GLY A 319 4.82 1.91 -24.06
CA GLY A 319 5.65 1.66 -22.89
C GLY A 319 5.72 0.17 -22.54
N ARG A 320 6.91 -0.30 -22.14
CA ARG A 320 7.17 -1.72 -21.82
C ARG A 320 6.62 -2.15 -20.45
N GLY A 321 5.54 -1.54 -19.99
CA GLY A 321 4.87 -1.90 -18.73
C GLY A 321 4.25 -0.72 -17.99
N PRO A 322 3.75 -0.98 -16.78
CA PRO A 322 3.25 0.05 -15.86
C PRO A 322 4.38 0.96 -15.33
N ASN A 323 4.04 1.99 -14.56
CA ASN A 323 5.02 2.84 -13.90
C ASN A 323 5.75 2.06 -12.78
N PRO A 324 7.09 2.03 -12.76
CA PRO A 324 7.87 1.29 -11.77
C PRO A 324 7.62 1.74 -10.32
N LYS A 325 7.46 3.04 -10.08
CA LYS A 325 7.23 3.60 -8.74
C LYS A 325 5.90 3.13 -8.17
N LEU A 326 4.87 3.02 -9.00
CA LEU A 326 3.55 2.54 -8.58
C LEU A 326 3.58 1.05 -8.25
N CYS A 327 4.31 0.25 -9.04
CA CYS A 327 4.52 -1.17 -8.76
C CYS A 327 5.23 -1.36 -7.42
N ASN A 328 6.33 -0.64 -7.20
CA ASN A 328 7.11 -0.74 -5.97
C ASN A 328 6.36 -0.20 -4.75
N LEU A 329 5.54 0.85 -4.90
CA LEU A 329 4.62 1.31 -3.84
C LEU A 329 3.61 0.21 -3.48
N HIS A 330 2.91 -0.34 -4.46
CA HIS A 330 1.96 -1.43 -4.23
C HIS A 330 2.63 -2.63 -3.55
N TRP A 331 3.80 -3.05 -4.05
CA TRP A 331 4.55 -4.17 -3.46
C TRP A 331 4.99 -3.88 -2.02
N ALA A 332 5.45 -2.67 -1.71
CA ALA A 332 5.78 -2.29 -0.34
C ALA A 332 4.55 -2.35 0.57
N ILE A 333 3.37 -1.91 0.11
CA ILE A 333 2.11 -2.04 0.87
C ILE A 333 1.71 -3.50 1.08
N VAL A 334 1.85 -4.36 0.06
CA VAL A 334 1.65 -5.82 0.21
C VAL A 334 2.53 -6.35 1.35
N ARG A 335 3.83 -6.01 1.36
CA ARG A 335 4.75 -6.45 2.41
C ARG A 335 4.37 -5.92 3.80
N VAL A 336 4.08 -4.62 3.92
CA VAL A 336 3.62 -4.03 5.20
C VAL A 336 2.38 -4.77 5.71
N MET A 337 1.39 -4.97 4.85
CA MET A 337 0.12 -5.58 5.21
C MET A 337 0.26 -7.03 5.63
N SER A 338 1.06 -7.82 4.92
CA SER A 338 1.27 -9.22 5.24
C SER A 338 2.17 -9.43 6.46
N MET A 339 3.32 -8.75 6.53
CA MET A 339 4.29 -8.96 7.62
C MET A 339 3.80 -8.41 8.97
N SER A 340 2.91 -7.41 8.96
CA SER A 340 2.30 -6.89 10.18
C SER A 340 1.10 -7.68 10.69
N GLY A 341 0.49 -8.52 9.85
CA GLY A 341 -0.80 -9.18 10.12
C GLY A 341 -2.02 -8.31 9.82
N ALA A 342 -1.83 -7.07 9.37
CA ALA A 342 -2.93 -6.15 9.03
C ALA A 342 -3.83 -6.67 7.88
N ALA A 343 -3.26 -7.42 6.93
CA ALA A 343 -4.02 -8.05 5.85
C ALA A 343 -5.07 -9.06 6.36
N GLU A 344 -4.74 -9.82 7.40
CA GLU A 344 -5.64 -10.82 7.97
C GLU A 344 -6.82 -10.15 8.67
N ILE A 345 -6.55 -9.12 9.48
CA ILE A 345 -7.59 -8.32 10.14
C ILE A 345 -8.56 -7.74 9.10
N PHE A 346 -8.04 -7.14 8.02
CA PHE A 346 -8.88 -6.56 6.98
C PHE A 346 -9.75 -7.61 6.27
N ARG A 347 -9.18 -8.78 5.94
CA ARG A 347 -9.94 -9.85 5.26
C ARG A 347 -11.03 -10.43 6.14
N GLU A 348 -10.73 -10.72 7.40
CA GLU A 348 -11.73 -11.17 8.38
C GLU A 348 -12.90 -10.16 8.47
N GLU A 349 -12.60 -8.87 8.55
CA GLU A 349 -13.63 -7.81 8.60
C GLU A 349 -14.47 -7.75 7.33
N ARG A 350 -13.85 -7.91 6.16
CA ARG A 350 -14.55 -7.90 4.87
C ARG A 350 -15.45 -9.14 4.72
N ASP A 351 -14.97 -10.31 5.09
CA ASP A 351 -15.72 -11.56 4.95
C ASP A 351 -16.94 -11.56 5.88
N GLU A 352 -16.80 -11.09 7.13
CA GLU A 352 -17.93 -10.87 8.05
C GLU A 352 -18.98 -9.89 7.49
N GLN A 353 -18.55 -8.86 6.74
CA GLN A 353 -19.46 -7.90 6.10
C GLN A 353 -20.23 -8.51 4.92
N LEU A 354 -19.58 -9.36 4.11
CA LEU A 354 -20.23 -10.06 3.00
C LEU A 354 -21.30 -11.04 3.51
N GLU A 355 -21.07 -11.66 4.66
CA GLU A 355 -22.06 -12.51 5.32
C GLU A 355 -23.23 -11.71 5.94
N ASN A 356 -23.01 -10.43 6.25
CA ASN A 356 -24.01 -9.55 6.84
C ASN A 356 -24.32 -8.33 5.96
N LEU A 357 -25.08 -8.57 4.88
CA LEU A 357 -25.54 -7.58 3.89
C LEU A 357 -26.20 -6.30 4.47
N SER A 358 -26.65 -6.31 5.74
CA SER A 358 -27.19 -5.12 6.41
C SER A 358 -26.12 -4.12 6.90
N ALA A 359 -24.85 -4.52 6.93
CA ALA A 359 -23.71 -3.69 7.36
C ALA A 359 -22.95 -3.04 6.18
N LEU A 360 -23.44 -3.22 4.95
CA LEU A 360 -22.73 -2.89 3.72
C LEU A 360 -22.90 -1.41 3.36
N LEU A 361 -22.27 -0.53 4.13
CA LEU A 361 -22.07 0.88 3.74
C LEU A 361 -20.70 1.40 4.21
N SER A 362 -19.83 1.60 3.22
CA SER A 362 -18.85 2.68 3.03
C SER A 362 -17.93 3.06 4.20
N VAL A 363 -16.62 3.13 3.90
CA VAL A 363 -15.56 4.06 4.37
C VAL A 363 -15.77 4.87 5.68
N HIS A 364 -16.95 5.46 5.92
CA HIS A 364 -17.40 5.98 7.22
C HIS A 364 -17.29 4.98 8.38
N TYR A 365 -17.23 3.66 8.12
CA TYR A 365 -17.07 2.68 9.18
C TYR A 365 -15.68 2.69 9.82
N ILE A 366 -14.60 2.98 9.10
CA ILE A 366 -13.26 2.97 9.73
C ILE A 366 -13.09 4.20 10.62
N ASP A 367 -13.58 5.38 10.20
CA ASP A 367 -13.66 6.56 11.07
C ASP A 367 -14.58 6.30 12.28
N ALA A 368 -15.77 5.70 12.07
CA ALA A 368 -16.69 5.35 13.15
C ALA A 368 -16.16 4.23 14.07
N GLN A 369 -15.29 3.34 13.58
CA GLN A 369 -14.62 2.33 14.39
C GLN A 369 -13.44 2.92 15.16
N LEU A 370 -12.68 3.86 14.60
CA LEU A 370 -11.63 4.59 15.33
C LEU A 370 -12.23 5.41 16.48
N ASP A 371 -13.36 6.08 16.25
CA ASP A 371 -14.11 6.77 17.32
C ASP A 371 -14.66 5.76 18.36
N LYS A 372 -15.12 4.58 17.91
CA LYS A 372 -15.54 3.50 18.81
C LYS A 372 -14.37 2.89 19.60
N PHE A 373 -13.19 2.76 19.00
CA PHE A 373 -11.96 2.28 19.64
C PHE A 373 -11.44 3.30 20.67
N ALA A 374 -11.65 4.59 20.45
CA ALA A 374 -11.39 5.65 21.43
C ALA A 374 -12.40 5.61 22.59
N MET A 375 -13.70 5.49 22.30
CA MET A 375 -14.76 5.46 23.32
C MET A 375 -14.73 4.19 24.20
N GLU A 376 -14.38 3.02 23.66
CA GLU A 376 -14.27 1.78 24.45
C GLU A 376 -13.09 1.80 25.44
N ARG A 377 -12.10 2.69 25.26
CA ARG A 377 -11.00 2.89 26.22
C ARG A 377 -11.40 3.77 27.41
N GLU A 378 -12.27 4.75 27.21
CA GLU A 378 -12.79 5.62 28.30
C GLU A 378 -13.74 4.88 29.24
N MET A 379 -14.34 3.76 28.81
CA MET A 379 -15.24 2.96 29.66
C MET A 379 -14.53 1.91 30.53
N VAL A 380 -13.19 1.76 30.40
CA VAL A 380 -12.39 0.77 31.14
C VAL A 380 -11.36 1.43 32.09
N SER A 381 -11.27 2.77 32.10
CA SER A 381 -10.63 3.57 33.16
C SER A 381 -11.62 3.88 34.28
#